data_AF-A0A948I715-F1
#
_entry.id   AF-A0A948I715-F1
#
_cell.length_a   1.000
_cell.length_b   1.000
_cell.length_c   1.000
_cell.angle_alpha   90.00
_cell.angle_beta   90.00
_cell.angle_gamma   90.00
#
_symmetry.space_group_name_H-M   'P 1'
#
loop_
_entity.id
_entity.type
_entity.pdbx_description
1 polymer ?
#
loop_
_entity_poly.entity_id
_entity_poly.type
_entity_poly.pdbx_seq_one_letter_code
_entity_poly.pdbx_strand_id
1 'polypeptide(L)'
;MSGTVTPLKQRSVREQVSAEEWAARVDLAACYRLVARMGWTDLIYTHISARVPGPEHHFLINPYGLMFDEVTASNLVKVDLDGQIVMETPYSF
;
A
#
# COMPACT_ATOMS: atom_id res chain seq x y z
N MET A 1 -4.29 11.79 39.59
CA MET A 1 -5.30 12.32 38.66
C MET A 1 -5.18 11.51 37.37
N SER A 2 -6.15 10.64 37.08
CA SER A 2 -6.11 9.79 35.88
C SER A 2 -6.76 10.55 34.73
N GLY A 3 -5.96 11.03 33.77
CA GLY A 3 -6.45 11.65 32.55
C GLY A 3 -6.91 10.56 31.58
N THR A 4 -8.19 10.57 31.21
CA THR A 4 -8.72 9.74 30.12
C THR A 4 -8.08 10.17 28.80
N VAL A 5 -7.19 9.34 28.25
CA VAL A 5 -6.69 9.49 26.88
C VAL A 5 -7.83 9.12 25.94
N THR A 6 -8.38 10.10 25.23
CA THR A 6 -9.30 9.85 24.11
C THR A 6 -8.47 9.30 22.94
N PRO A 7 -8.77 8.10 22.40
CA PRO A 7 -8.08 7.60 21.22
C PRO A 7 -8.35 8.53 20.04
N LEU A 8 -7.31 9.04 19.39
CA LEU A 8 -7.46 9.77 18.13
C LEU A 8 -7.96 8.79 17.08
N LYS A 9 -9.06 9.13 16.40
CA LYS A 9 -9.60 8.37 15.27
C LYS A 9 -8.61 8.47 14.11
N GLN A 10 -7.82 7.43 13.87
CA GLN A 10 -6.92 7.37 12.70
C GLN A 10 -7.76 7.43 11.42
N ARG A 11 -7.41 8.35 10.51
CA ARG A 11 -8.03 8.46 9.19
C ARG A 11 -7.64 7.24 8.35
N SER A 12 -8.56 6.70 7.57
CA SER A 12 -8.24 5.62 6.63
C SER A 12 -7.29 6.11 5.53
N VAL A 13 -6.52 5.21 4.92
CA VAL A 13 -5.65 5.55 3.77
C VAL A 13 -6.43 6.21 2.64
N ARG A 14 -7.66 5.73 2.38
CA ARG A 14 -8.55 6.31 1.37
C ARG A 14 -8.87 7.80 1.60
N GLU A 15 -8.96 8.23 2.84
CA GLU A 15 -9.23 9.63 3.21
C GLU A 15 -7.98 10.52 3.17
N GLN A 16 -6.79 9.94 2.97
CA GLN A 16 -5.50 10.63 3.00
C GLN A 16 -4.87 10.82 1.62
N VAL A 17 -5.45 10.24 0.57
CA VAL A 17 -4.87 10.21 -0.79
C VAL A 17 -5.86 10.76 -1.82
N SER A 18 -5.38 11.10 -3.01
CA SER A 18 -6.27 11.56 -4.10
C SER A 18 -7.17 10.42 -4.61
N ALA A 19 -8.22 10.77 -5.35
CA ALA A 19 -9.10 9.77 -5.96
C ALA A 19 -8.34 8.89 -6.97
N GLU A 20 -7.40 9.48 -7.71
CA GLU A 20 -6.55 8.81 -8.69
C GLU A 20 -5.54 7.87 -8.03
N GLU A 21 -4.89 8.29 -6.94
CA GLU A 21 -4.03 7.40 -6.16
C GLU A 21 -4.85 6.24 -5.56
N TRP A 22 -6.06 6.51 -5.04
CA TRP A 22 -6.92 5.46 -4.51
C TRP A 22 -7.33 4.45 -5.57
N ALA A 23 -7.67 4.90 -6.79
CA ALA A 23 -7.96 4.00 -7.91
C ALA A 23 -6.75 3.11 -8.24
N ALA A 24 -5.55 3.71 -8.34
CA ALA A 24 -4.32 2.95 -8.59
C ALA A 24 -4.03 1.91 -7.48
N ARG A 25 -4.30 2.24 -6.21
CA ARG A 25 -4.18 1.29 -5.08
C ARG A 25 -5.15 0.12 -5.21
N VAL A 26 -6.40 0.38 -5.61
CA VAL A 26 -7.40 -0.67 -5.82
C VAL A 26 -7.01 -1.58 -6.97
N ASP A 27 -6.60 -1.02 -8.10
CA ASP A 27 -6.20 -1.78 -9.29
C ASP A 27 -4.96 -2.62 -9.02
N LEU A 28 -3.94 -2.06 -8.35
CA LEU A 28 -2.75 -2.80 -7.99
C LEU A 28 -3.06 -3.93 -7.00
N ALA A 29 -3.88 -3.68 -5.97
CA ALA A 29 -4.30 -4.74 -5.06
C ALA A 29 -5.06 -5.85 -5.81
N ALA A 30 -5.96 -5.51 -6.73
CA ALA A 30 -6.64 -6.48 -7.57
C ALA A 30 -5.66 -7.29 -8.43
N CYS A 31 -4.63 -6.65 -9.00
CA CYS A 31 -3.57 -7.31 -9.75
C CYS A 31 -2.85 -8.36 -8.89
N TYR A 32 -2.41 -8.00 -7.68
CA TYR A 32 -1.80 -8.95 -6.73
C TYR A 32 -2.72 -10.15 -6.46
N ARG A 33 -4.02 -9.91 -6.18
CA ARG A 33 -5.00 -10.99 -5.95
C ARG A 33 -5.22 -11.88 -7.18
N LEU A 34 -5.21 -11.32 -8.38
CA LEU A 34 -5.32 -12.09 -9.63
C LEU A 34 -4.09 -12.98 -9.84
N VAL A 35 -2.90 -12.45 -9.63
CA VAL A 35 -1.63 -13.19 -9.73
C VAL A 35 -1.60 -14.34 -8.72
N ALA A 36 -2.03 -14.10 -7.47
CA ALA A 36 -2.20 -15.15 -6.47
C ALA A 36 -3.18 -16.25 -6.93
N ARG A 37 -4.35 -15.86 -7.46
CA ARG A 37 -5.35 -16.81 -7.97
C ARG A 37 -4.87 -17.62 -9.17
N MET A 38 -3.94 -17.09 -9.96
CA MET A 38 -3.36 -17.78 -11.11
C MET A 38 -2.17 -18.69 -10.73
N GLY A 39 -1.76 -18.69 -9.46
CA GLY A 39 -0.61 -19.47 -8.99
C GLY A 39 0.73 -18.94 -9.52
N TRP A 40 0.80 -17.66 -9.86
CA TRP A 40 2.00 -17.01 -10.42
C TRP A 40 2.87 -16.33 -9.35
N THR A 41 2.66 -16.69 -8.09
CA THR A 41 3.39 -16.15 -6.93
C THR A 41 4.61 -17.00 -6.61
N ASP A 42 5.69 -16.37 -6.14
CA ASP A 42 6.83 -17.04 -5.51
C ASP A 42 7.00 -16.55 -4.07
N LEU A 43 6.27 -17.22 -3.16
CA LEU A 43 6.20 -16.88 -1.73
C LEU A 43 6.12 -15.36 -1.50
N ILE A 44 7.11 -14.79 -0.81
CA ILE A 44 7.20 -13.37 -0.42
C ILE A 44 8.28 -12.60 -1.19
N TYR A 45 8.94 -13.20 -2.19
CA TYR A 45 10.17 -12.65 -2.79
C TYR A 45 9.95 -11.84 -4.07
N THR A 46 8.71 -11.67 -4.50
CA THR A 46 8.35 -10.96 -5.74
C THR A 46 7.55 -9.69 -5.45
N HIS A 47 7.52 -8.76 -6.42
CA HIS A 47 6.81 -7.49 -6.30
C HIS A 47 6.17 -7.09 -7.63
N ILE A 48 5.12 -6.27 -7.56
CA ILE A 48 4.46 -5.61 -8.68
C ILE A 48 4.31 -4.14 -8.27
N SER A 49 4.87 -3.22 -9.03
CA SER A 49 4.76 -1.79 -8.72
C SER A 49 3.84 -1.07 -9.69
N ALA A 50 3.22 0.01 -9.21
CA ALA A 50 2.44 0.93 -10.04
C ALA A 50 2.86 2.37 -9.74
N ARG A 51 3.05 3.20 -10.78
CA ARG A 51 3.30 4.63 -10.60
C ARG A 51 2.04 5.31 -10.06
N VAL A 52 2.18 6.15 -9.05
CA VAL A 52 1.08 7.00 -8.57
C VAL A 52 0.80 8.09 -9.61
N PRO A 53 -0.46 8.30 -10.04
CA PRO A 53 -0.80 9.42 -10.90
C PRO A 53 -0.49 10.76 -10.23
N GLY A 54 0.16 11.68 -10.97
CA GLY A 54 0.58 12.97 -10.43
C GLY A 54 1.98 13.38 -10.88
N PRO A 55 2.41 14.61 -10.50
CA PRO A 55 3.71 15.16 -10.88
C PRO A 55 4.88 14.42 -10.23
N GLU A 56 4.70 13.93 -9.00
CA GLU A 56 5.76 13.27 -8.24
C GLU A 56 6.17 11.91 -8.84
N HIS A 57 7.41 11.51 -8.60
CA HIS A 57 7.95 10.21 -8.96
C HIS A 57 7.69 9.16 -7.86
N HIS A 58 6.41 8.99 -7.50
CA HIS A 58 5.99 8.03 -6.49
C HIS A 58 5.47 6.73 -7.08
N PHE A 59 5.67 5.63 -6.35
CA PHE A 59 5.26 4.29 -6.72
C PHE A 59 4.55 3.59 -5.55
N LEU A 60 3.63 2.69 -5.87
CA LEU A 60 2.99 1.76 -4.94
C LEU A 60 3.65 0.39 -5.06
N ILE A 61 3.84 -0.30 -3.93
CA ILE A 61 4.43 -1.64 -3.85
C ILE A 61 3.84 -2.41 -2.65
N ASN A 62 3.89 -3.75 -2.68
CA ASN A 62 3.42 -4.57 -1.56
C ASN A 62 4.29 -4.37 -0.30
N PRO A 63 3.69 -4.48 0.90
CA PRO A 63 4.44 -4.68 2.12
C PRO A 63 5.36 -5.89 2.04
N TYR A 64 6.54 -5.77 2.65
CA TYR A 64 7.44 -6.91 2.84
C TYR A 64 6.82 -7.91 3.82
N GLY A 65 6.89 -9.20 3.48
CA GLY A 65 6.44 -10.30 4.32
C GLY A 65 4.95 -10.68 4.19
N LEU A 66 4.18 -9.98 3.36
CA LEU A 66 2.82 -10.38 3.02
C LEU A 66 2.79 -11.24 1.75
N MET A 67 1.93 -12.26 1.76
CA MET A 67 1.57 -13.00 0.55
C MET A 67 0.70 -12.11 -0.37
N PHE A 68 0.71 -12.39 -1.67
CA PHE A 68 -0.04 -11.58 -2.64
C PHE A 68 -1.56 -11.58 -2.39
N ASP A 69 -2.09 -12.65 -1.78
CA ASP A 69 -3.48 -12.75 -1.34
C ASP A 69 -3.76 -12.08 0.02
N GLU A 70 -2.80 -11.36 0.58
CA GLU A 70 -2.98 -10.52 1.77
C GLU A 70 -2.91 -9.02 1.42
N VAL A 71 -2.43 -8.68 0.22
CA VAL A 71 -2.33 -7.29 -0.26
C VAL A 71 -3.72 -6.67 -0.40
N THR A 72 -3.87 -5.43 0.07
CA THR A 72 -5.09 -4.63 -0.03
C THR A 72 -4.73 -3.21 -0.46
N ALA A 73 -5.70 -2.44 -0.96
CA ALA A 73 -5.47 -1.05 -1.34
C ALA A 73 -4.89 -0.20 -0.18
N SER A 74 -5.29 -0.51 1.05
CA SER A 74 -4.88 0.21 2.26
C SER A 74 -3.52 -0.20 2.83
N ASN A 75 -3.01 -1.40 2.51
CA ASN A 75 -1.70 -1.82 3.04
C ASN A 75 -0.55 -1.60 2.05
N LEU A 76 -0.81 -1.24 0.79
CA LEU A 76 0.24 -0.85 -0.17
C LEU A 76 1.10 0.30 0.38
N VAL A 77 2.42 0.14 0.27
CA VAL A 77 3.41 1.14 0.66
C VAL A 77 3.63 2.10 -0.50
N LYS A 78 3.71 3.40 -0.21
CA LYS A 78 4.04 4.43 -1.19
C LYS A 78 5.47 4.89 -1.00
N VAL A 79 6.24 4.85 -2.08
CA VAL A 79 7.69 5.11 -2.08
C VAL A 79 8.06 6.10 -3.17
N ASP A 80 9.15 6.83 -3.01
CA ASP A 80 9.75 7.62 -4.08
C ASP A 80 10.70 6.80 -4.97
N LEU A 81 11.37 7.47 -5.91
CA LEU A 81 12.31 6.86 -6.85
C LEU A 81 13.54 6.24 -6.17
N ASP A 82 13.93 6.76 -5.00
CA ASP A 82 15.06 6.30 -4.21
C ASP A 82 14.66 5.21 -3.20
N GLY A 83 13.39 4.78 -3.21
CA GLY A 83 12.87 3.79 -2.28
C GLY A 83 12.68 4.34 -0.87
N GLN A 84 12.48 5.64 -0.68
CA GLN A 84 12.08 6.18 0.61
C GLN A 84 10.57 6.11 0.76
N ILE A 85 10.09 5.70 1.93
CA ILE A 85 8.66 5.70 2.25
C ILE A 85 8.18 7.16 2.37
N VAL A 86 7.19 7.53 1.57
CA VAL A 86 6.66 8.92 1.49
C VAL A 86 5.25 9.06 2.07
N MET A 87 4.72 8.02 2.71
CA MET A 87 3.44 8.04 3.43
C MET A 87 3.54 7.15 4.67
N GLU A 88 3.01 7.64 5.80
CA GLU A 88 3.02 6.90 7.06
C GLU A 88 2.37 5.50 6.90
N THR A 89 3.07 4.48 7.36
CA THR A 89 2.66 3.08 7.28
C THR A 89 3.32 2.27 8.40
N PRO A 90 2.67 1.25 8.96
CA PRO A 90 3.30 0.32 9.89
C PRO A 90 4.20 -0.72 9.19
N TYR A 91 4.22 -0.74 7.85
CA TYR A 91 4.90 -1.75 7.05
C TYR A 91 6.25 -1.26 6.51
N SER A 92 7.24 -2.16 6.46
CA SER A 92 8.38 -2.06 5.55
C SER A 92 8.01 -2.58 4.16
N PHE A 93 8.89 -2.39 3.18
CA PHE A 93 8.71 -2.91 1.82
C PHE A 93 10.04 -3.42 1.24
#